data_AF-A0A351X6U0-F1
#
_entry.id   AF-A0A351X6U0-F1
#
_cell.length_a   1.000
_cell.length_b   1.000
_cell.length_c   1.000
_cell.angle_alpha   90.00
_cell.angle_beta   90.00
_cell.angle_gamma   90.00
#
_symmetry.space_group_name_H-M   'P 1'
#
loop_
_entity.id
_entity.type
_entity.pdbx_description
1 polymer ?
#
loop_
_entity_poly.entity_id
_entity_poly.type
_entity_poly.pdbx_seq_one_letter_code
_entity_poly.pdbx_strand_id
1 'polypeptide(L)'
;MTNRRLFTTVSLAIILLLAACNLPRPNATAETPGDPIGTAAAQTVAALSTQLQPIDTVTPVPVPTNPPVMTATQPAQTTAETTPVKACDAGEFVTDVTVPDGTSFTPGQAFTKTWRLKNTGSCTWTTSYRVIFDSGNSLGAPASFNLPTNVPPDAIVDISVQMKAPDAVKEYQSDWKLQNASGVTFGLGEDGQKSFWVKIKVETAVLPFAVTKVVISADNANYTGACPRTVALAAAITSTAAGRVTYFWERSDGTKGAVQEVVFDTGGTKTVNSSWQFGSSFDGAVMVYIDNPNHQYFPNFALKVTCN
;
A
#
# COMPACT_ATOMS: atom_id res chain seq x y z
N MET A 1 -35.47 40.08 40.81
CA MET A 1 -34.52 38.94 40.72
C MET A 1 -35.25 37.62 40.41
N THR A 2 -36.17 37.60 39.44
CA THR A 2 -37.04 36.43 39.21
C THR A 2 -36.88 35.82 37.80
N ASN A 3 -36.37 36.59 36.83
CA ASN A 3 -36.19 36.11 35.45
C ASN A 3 -34.89 35.32 35.20
N ARG A 4 -33.92 35.32 36.12
CA ARG A 4 -32.66 34.58 35.91
C ARG A 4 -32.77 33.09 36.23
N ARG A 5 -33.76 32.68 37.05
CA ARG A 5 -33.98 31.27 37.40
C ARG A 5 -34.80 30.51 36.35
N LEU A 6 -35.69 31.21 35.65
CA LEU A 6 -36.52 30.63 34.57
C LEU A 6 -35.71 30.29 33.31
N PHE A 7 -34.71 31.12 32.98
CA PHE A 7 -33.82 30.85 31.84
C PHE A 7 -32.87 29.66 32.10
N THR A 8 -32.42 29.45 33.34
CA THR A 8 -31.58 28.31 33.69
C THR A 8 -32.33 26.98 33.72
N THR A 9 -33.63 26.97 34.07
CA THR A 9 -34.43 25.74 34.07
C THR A 9 -34.88 25.32 32.66
N VAL A 10 -35.16 26.27 31.78
CA VAL A 10 -35.49 25.99 30.36
C VAL A 10 -34.26 25.49 29.59
N SER A 11 -33.07 26.00 29.91
CA SER A 11 -31.81 25.58 29.26
C SER A 11 -31.38 24.15 29.65
N LEU A 12 -31.66 23.72 30.88
CA LEU A 12 -31.33 22.36 31.34
C LEU A 12 -32.30 21.29 30.79
N ALA A 13 -33.55 21.67 30.52
CA ALA A 13 -34.55 20.78 29.90
C ALA A 13 -34.30 20.53 28.40
N ILE A 14 -33.71 21.50 27.68
CA ILE A 14 -33.40 21.37 26.25
C ILE A 14 -32.15 20.50 26.01
N ILE A 15 -31.21 20.45 26.95
CA ILE A 15 -30.00 19.61 26.83
C ILE A 15 -30.32 18.13 27.09
N LEU A 16 -31.35 17.80 27.89
CA LEU A 16 -31.79 16.41 28.09
C LEU A 16 -32.58 15.82 26.91
N LEU A 17 -33.07 16.64 25.97
CA LEU A 17 -33.84 16.20 24.79
C LEU A 17 -32.97 15.90 23.56
N LEU A 18 -31.67 16.21 23.60
CA LEU A 18 -30.73 16.01 22.48
C LEU A 18 -29.88 14.74 22.59
N ALA A 19 -30.10 13.89 23.61
CA ALA A 19 -29.32 12.67 23.84
C ALA A 19 -30.07 11.35 23.54
N ALA A 20 -31.27 11.39 22.94
CA ALA A 20 -32.12 10.20 22.75
C ALA A 20 -32.11 9.60 21.33
N CYS A 21 -31.12 9.91 20.49
CA CYS A 21 -31.02 9.33 19.14
C CYS A 21 -29.63 8.75 18.85
N ASN A 22 -29.17 7.79 19.65
CA ASN A 22 -28.07 6.90 19.21
C ASN A 22 -27.97 5.56 19.98
N LEU A 23 -29.10 4.87 20.18
CA LEU A 23 -29.08 3.49 20.70
C LEU A 23 -28.96 2.47 19.54
N PRO A 24 -27.99 1.54 19.56
CA PRO A 24 -27.92 0.43 18.62
C PRO A 24 -29.13 -0.50 18.77
N ARG A 25 -29.84 -0.78 17.67
CA ARG A 25 -30.89 -1.82 17.62
C ARG A 25 -30.24 -3.20 17.59
N PRO A 26 -30.61 -4.15 18.47
CA PRO A 26 -30.29 -5.55 18.27
C PRO A 26 -31.29 -6.16 17.29
N ASN A 27 -30.76 -6.96 16.36
CA ASN A 27 -31.43 -7.79 15.35
C ASN A 27 -31.99 -7.08 14.12
N ALA A 28 -31.16 -7.04 13.08
CA ALA A 28 -31.60 -7.19 11.70
C ALA A 28 -30.80 -8.36 11.08
N THR A 29 -31.51 -9.45 10.81
CA THR A 29 -31.05 -10.62 10.07
C THR A 29 -30.72 -10.20 8.64
N ALA A 30 -29.50 -10.45 8.17
CA ALA A 30 -29.15 -10.29 6.77
C ALA A 30 -29.51 -11.57 6.01
N GLU A 31 -30.59 -11.52 5.23
CA GLU A 31 -30.81 -12.45 4.13
C GLU A 31 -29.81 -12.14 3.02
N THR A 32 -29.11 -13.16 2.54
CA THR A 32 -28.21 -13.07 1.38
C THR A 32 -28.90 -13.74 0.19
N PRO A 33 -29.21 -13.02 -0.90
CA PRO A 33 -29.55 -13.63 -2.18
C PRO A 33 -28.29 -14.20 -2.85
N GLY A 34 -28.33 -15.48 -3.23
CA GLY A 34 -27.32 -16.10 -4.06
C GLY A 34 -27.42 -15.66 -5.53
N ASP A 35 -26.29 -15.60 -6.24
CA ASP A 35 -25.92 -16.56 -7.30
C ASP A 35 -24.47 -16.27 -7.81
N PRO A 36 -23.82 -17.08 -8.68
CA PRO A 36 -22.58 -17.75 -8.29
C PRO A 36 -21.48 -17.59 -9.36
N ILE A 37 -20.44 -16.77 -9.14
CA ILE A 37 -19.24 -16.83 -10.00
C ILE A 37 -17.99 -16.68 -9.13
N GLY A 38 -17.28 -17.79 -8.97
CA GLY A 38 -16.01 -17.83 -8.24
C GLY A 38 -15.43 -19.23 -8.00
N THR A 39 -15.73 -20.21 -8.85
CA THR A 39 -15.14 -21.56 -8.79
C THR A 39 -14.08 -21.69 -9.88
N ALA A 40 -12.86 -21.22 -9.62
CA ALA A 40 -11.64 -21.67 -10.29
C ALA A 40 -10.42 -21.27 -9.45
N ALA A 41 -9.49 -22.20 -9.27
CA ALA A 41 -8.19 -22.08 -8.60
C ALA A 41 -8.16 -22.26 -7.06
N ALA A 42 -8.71 -23.39 -6.57
CA ALA A 42 -8.19 -24.06 -5.38
C ALA A 42 -8.43 -25.58 -5.43
N GLN A 43 -7.80 -26.28 -6.39
CA GLN A 43 -7.78 -27.75 -6.42
C GLN A 43 -6.44 -28.27 -6.95
N THR A 44 -5.49 -28.52 -6.05
CA THR A 44 -4.29 -29.33 -6.38
C THR A 44 -3.67 -30.10 -5.21
N VAL A 45 -4.38 -30.42 -4.12
CA VAL A 45 -3.76 -31.15 -2.98
C VAL A 45 -4.59 -32.31 -2.41
N ALA A 46 -5.54 -32.90 -3.14
CA ALA A 46 -6.27 -34.07 -2.62
C ALA A 46 -6.53 -35.19 -3.65
N ALA A 47 -5.61 -35.39 -4.59
CA ALA A 47 -5.67 -36.48 -5.56
C ALA A 47 -4.35 -37.25 -5.62
N LEU A 48 -3.99 -37.94 -4.53
CA LEU A 48 -2.99 -39.03 -4.54
C LEU A 48 -3.06 -39.84 -3.23
N SER A 49 -4.26 -40.30 -2.89
CA SER A 49 -4.46 -41.19 -1.74
C SER A 49 -5.58 -42.19 -1.99
N THR A 50 -5.53 -42.91 -3.11
CA THR A 50 -6.32 -44.13 -3.28
C THR A 50 -5.70 -45.04 -4.34
N GLN A 51 -4.80 -45.92 -3.93
CA GLN A 51 -4.65 -47.26 -4.52
C GLN A 51 -3.71 -48.08 -3.64
N LEU A 52 -4.29 -49.02 -2.89
CA LEU A 52 -3.95 -50.45 -2.91
C LEU A 52 -4.84 -51.16 -1.87
N GLN A 53 -5.40 -52.28 -2.29
CA GLN A 53 -6.47 -53.07 -1.67
C GLN A 53 -6.00 -53.86 -0.44
N PRO A 54 -6.92 -54.38 0.40
CA PRO A 54 -6.57 -55.29 1.48
C PRO A 54 -6.22 -56.68 0.92
N ILE A 55 -5.08 -57.23 1.35
CA ILE A 55 -4.66 -58.61 1.10
C ILE A 55 -4.92 -59.47 2.33
N ASP A 56 -5.34 -60.69 2.05
CA ASP A 56 -5.92 -61.67 2.97
C ASP A 56 -5.03 -62.11 4.14
N THR A 57 -5.72 -62.43 5.23
CA THR A 57 -5.24 -63.09 6.45
C THR A 57 -4.53 -64.41 6.13
N VAL A 58 -3.21 -64.47 6.36
CA VAL A 58 -2.46 -65.74 6.42
C VAL A 58 -2.27 -66.17 7.87
N THR A 59 -2.76 -67.37 8.16
CA THR A 59 -2.57 -68.13 9.41
C THR A 59 -1.08 -68.43 9.65
N PRO A 60 -0.53 -68.22 10.86
CA PRO A 60 0.87 -68.51 11.12
C PRO A 60 1.12 -70.01 11.28
N VAL A 61 2.08 -70.53 10.51
CA VAL A 61 2.70 -71.86 10.69
C VAL A 61 3.83 -71.73 11.73
N PRO A 62 3.98 -72.65 12.70
CA PRO A 62 5.03 -72.54 13.71
C PRO A 62 6.42 -72.85 13.11
N VAL A 63 7.38 -71.97 13.39
CA VAL A 63 8.81 -72.12 13.03
C VAL A 63 9.54 -72.85 14.17
N PRO A 64 10.44 -73.82 13.87
CA PRO A 64 11.18 -74.54 14.89
C PRO A 64 12.29 -73.69 15.53
N THR A 65 12.39 -73.79 16.84
CA THR A 65 13.36 -73.10 17.70
C THR A 65 14.74 -73.77 17.61
N ASN A 66 15.72 -73.07 17.00
CA ASN A 66 17.13 -73.45 17.14
C ASN A 66 17.78 -72.66 18.30
N PRO A 67 18.69 -73.27 19.08
CA PRO A 67 19.35 -72.63 20.22
C PRO A 67 20.41 -71.58 19.80
N PRO A 68 20.77 -70.64 20.69
CA PRO A 68 21.52 -69.43 20.34
C PRO A 68 23.00 -69.71 20.06
N VAL A 69 23.52 -69.13 18.98
CA VAL A 69 24.96 -69.05 18.68
C VAL A 69 25.51 -67.78 19.34
N MET A 70 26.47 -67.94 20.25
CA MET A 70 27.19 -66.84 20.88
C MET A 70 28.03 -66.11 19.83
N THR A 71 27.61 -64.89 19.47
CA THR A 71 28.38 -63.97 18.63
C THR A 71 29.26 -63.11 19.53
N ALA A 72 30.57 -63.09 19.27
CA ALA A 72 31.54 -62.32 20.04
C ALA A 72 31.33 -60.82 19.85
N THR A 73 31.22 -60.09 20.96
CA THR A 73 31.07 -58.63 21.02
C THR A 73 32.38 -57.95 20.62
N GLN A 74 32.40 -57.30 19.46
CA GLN A 74 33.46 -56.36 19.10
C GLN A 74 33.26 -55.04 19.87
N PRO A 75 34.31 -54.43 20.48
CA PRO A 75 34.17 -53.14 21.12
C PRO A 75 33.75 -52.07 20.10
N ALA A 76 32.65 -51.38 20.37
CA ALA A 76 32.21 -50.23 19.60
C ALA A 76 33.28 -49.12 19.68
N GLN A 77 33.90 -48.79 18.55
CA GLN A 77 34.73 -47.60 18.45
C GLN A 77 33.81 -46.37 18.48
N THR A 78 33.83 -45.66 19.61
CA THR A 78 33.19 -44.36 19.77
C THR A 78 33.86 -43.36 18.83
N THR A 79 33.23 -43.09 17.69
CA THR A 79 33.62 -41.96 16.84
C THR A 79 33.08 -40.72 17.55
N ALA A 80 33.96 -39.92 18.15
CA ALA A 80 33.56 -38.65 18.74
C ALA A 80 32.98 -37.75 17.64
N GLU A 81 31.69 -37.42 17.74
CA GLU A 81 31.10 -36.34 16.94
C GLU A 81 31.85 -35.04 17.28
N THR A 82 32.62 -34.54 16.34
CA THR A 82 33.22 -33.21 16.43
C THR A 82 32.09 -32.20 16.21
N THR A 83 31.46 -31.75 17.30
CA THR A 83 30.52 -30.64 17.24
C THR A 83 31.28 -29.44 16.68
N PRO A 84 30.82 -28.81 15.59
CA PRO A 84 31.48 -27.63 15.03
C PRO A 84 31.57 -26.55 16.11
N VAL A 85 32.78 -26.03 16.36
CA VAL A 85 32.98 -24.93 17.30
C VAL A 85 32.29 -23.69 16.72
N LYS A 86 31.18 -23.26 17.34
CA LYS A 86 30.45 -22.04 16.97
C LYS A 86 31.38 -20.84 17.07
N ALA A 87 31.43 -20.00 16.04
CA ALA A 87 32.21 -18.76 16.10
C ALA A 87 31.66 -17.83 17.20
N CYS A 88 32.53 -17.02 17.81
CA CYS A 88 32.14 -16.04 18.83
C CYS A 88 31.12 -15.05 18.26
N ASP A 89 31.48 -14.37 17.18
CA ASP A 89 30.63 -13.42 16.47
C ASP A 89 30.11 -14.05 15.18
N ALA A 90 28.83 -14.40 15.15
CA ALA A 90 28.14 -14.88 13.96
C ALA A 90 26.68 -14.47 13.98
N GLY A 91 26.15 -14.08 12.82
CA GLY A 91 24.78 -13.60 12.69
C GLY A 91 24.06 -14.20 11.49
N GLU A 92 22.74 -14.23 11.59
CA GLU A 92 21.84 -14.66 10.53
C GLU A 92 20.77 -13.58 10.27
N PHE A 93 20.45 -13.37 9.00
CA PHE A 93 19.34 -12.50 8.61
C PHE A 93 18.01 -13.24 8.78
N VAL A 94 17.05 -12.62 9.46
CA VAL A 94 15.71 -13.19 9.65
C VAL A 94 14.73 -12.61 8.65
N THR A 95 14.57 -11.28 8.63
CA THR A 95 13.67 -10.59 7.70
C THR A 95 13.94 -9.10 7.65
N ASP A 96 13.51 -8.47 6.57
CA ASP A 96 13.18 -7.05 6.58
C ASP A 96 11.88 -6.86 7.36
N VAL A 97 11.93 -6.07 8.43
CA VAL A 97 10.73 -5.70 9.20
C VAL A 97 10.04 -4.52 8.52
N THR A 98 10.84 -3.58 8.00
CA THR A 98 10.37 -2.47 7.17
C THR A 98 11.20 -2.39 5.90
N VAL A 99 10.61 -1.77 4.88
CA VAL A 99 11.26 -1.50 3.58
C VAL A 99 11.85 -2.78 2.97
N PRO A 100 11.00 -3.74 2.52
CA PRO A 100 11.46 -4.87 1.73
C PRO A 100 12.19 -4.41 0.47
N ASP A 101 13.03 -5.27 -0.08
CA ASP A 101 13.77 -4.97 -1.30
C ASP A 101 12.86 -4.54 -2.46
N GLY A 102 13.25 -3.46 -3.13
CA GLY A 102 12.54 -2.88 -4.26
C GLY A 102 11.40 -1.93 -3.88
N THR A 103 11.23 -1.58 -2.59
CA THR A 103 10.27 -0.56 -2.15
C THR A 103 10.54 0.78 -2.87
N SER A 104 9.49 1.36 -3.46
CA SER A 104 9.56 2.64 -4.16
C SER A 104 9.38 3.83 -3.21
N PHE A 105 10.21 4.86 -3.40
CA PHE A 105 10.15 6.14 -2.70
C PHE A 105 10.20 7.28 -3.70
N THR A 106 9.58 8.41 -3.33
CA THR A 106 9.75 9.66 -4.08
C THR A 106 11.10 10.31 -3.77
N PRO A 107 11.67 11.11 -4.69
CA PRO A 107 12.88 11.88 -4.45
C PRO A 107 12.84 12.64 -3.12
N GLY A 108 13.88 12.46 -2.30
CA GLY A 108 14.02 13.14 -1.02
C GLY A 108 13.15 12.61 0.13
N GLN A 109 12.35 11.57 -0.08
CA GLN A 109 11.49 10.99 0.94
C GLN A 109 12.31 10.33 2.06
N ALA A 110 12.02 10.69 3.31
CA ALA A 110 12.60 10.04 4.48
C ALA A 110 11.90 8.70 4.78
N PHE A 111 12.64 7.72 5.28
CA PHE A 111 12.12 6.42 5.69
C PHE A 111 12.98 5.80 6.81
N THR A 112 12.43 4.80 7.50
CA THR A 112 13.14 4.02 8.51
C THR A 112 13.27 2.59 8.01
N LYS A 113 14.50 2.11 7.85
CA LYS A 113 14.81 0.71 7.57
C LYS A 113 14.97 -0.04 8.89
N THR A 114 14.33 -1.19 9.02
CA THR A 114 14.47 -2.09 10.16
C THR A 114 14.76 -3.51 9.67
N TRP A 115 15.92 -4.04 10.07
CA TRP A 115 16.30 -5.43 9.86
C TRP A 115 16.06 -6.23 11.14
N ARG A 116 15.60 -7.47 11.00
CA ARG A 116 15.60 -8.45 12.08
C ARG A 116 16.75 -9.41 11.89
N LEU A 117 17.66 -9.46 12.85
CA LEU A 117 18.83 -10.33 12.84
C LEU A 117 18.82 -11.28 14.04
N LYS A 118 19.39 -12.46 13.88
CA LYS A 118 19.60 -13.43 14.96
C LYS A 118 21.09 -13.55 15.28
N ASN A 119 21.44 -13.57 16.55
CA ASN A 119 22.78 -13.91 16.99
C ASN A 119 22.96 -15.43 16.92
N THR A 120 23.73 -15.91 15.96
CA THR A 120 24.08 -17.33 15.80
C THR A 120 25.52 -17.61 16.26
N GLY A 121 26.14 -16.69 17.00
CA GLY A 121 27.46 -16.85 17.61
C GLY A 121 27.39 -17.41 19.03
N SER A 122 28.56 -17.62 19.65
CA SER A 122 28.68 -18.03 21.05
C SER A 122 28.82 -16.84 22.01
N CYS A 123 29.10 -15.65 21.50
CA CYS A 123 29.28 -14.43 22.28
C CYS A 123 28.01 -13.56 22.26
N THR A 124 27.69 -12.94 23.40
CA THR A 124 26.63 -11.93 23.46
C THR A 124 27.06 -10.66 22.74
N TRP A 125 26.29 -10.23 21.74
CA TRP A 125 26.45 -8.89 21.19
C TRP A 125 25.95 -7.88 22.20
N THR A 126 26.83 -7.01 22.69
CA THR A 126 26.45 -6.00 23.68
C THR A 126 26.15 -4.67 22.99
N THR A 127 25.63 -3.68 23.73
CA THR A 127 25.41 -2.32 23.21
C THR A 127 26.69 -1.57 22.81
N SER A 128 27.88 -2.13 23.04
CA SER A 128 29.15 -1.63 22.49
C SER A 128 29.41 -2.08 21.06
N TYR A 129 28.67 -3.08 20.57
CA TYR A 129 28.70 -3.51 19.18
C TYR A 129 28.02 -2.46 18.31
N ARG A 130 28.48 -2.36 17.07
CA ARG A 130 28.04 -1.35 16.11
C ARG A 130 27.54 -2.01 14.84
N VAL A 131 26.57 -1.37 14.22
CA VAL A 131 26.23 -1.55 12.81
C VAL A 131 27.04 -0.52 12.05
N ILE A 132 27.76 -0.95 11.01
CA ILE A 132 28.66 -0.11 10.23
C ILE A 132 28.28 -0.16 8.76
N PHE A 133 28.38 0.98 8.09
CA PHE A 133 28.24 1.07 6.65
C PHE A 133 29.44 0.37 6.00
N ASP A 134 29.17 -0.59 5.11
CA ASP A 134 30.19 -1.39 4.42
C ASP A 134 30.44 -0.83 3.01
N SER A 135 29.40 -0.71 2.20
CA SER A 135 29.52 -0.21 0.82
C SER A 135 28.18 0.25 0.22
N GLY A 136 28.22 0.76 -1.02
CA GLY A 136 27.05 1.24 -1.74
C GLY A 136 26.75 2.72 -1.47
N ASN A 137 25.49 3.03 -1.21
CA ASN A 137 24.97 4.39 -1.03
C ASN A 137 24.58 4.58 0.43
N SER A 138 25.06 5.60 1.13
CA SER A 138 24.73 5.78 2.55
C SER A 138 23.26 6.10 2.82
N LEU A 139 22.52 6.59 1.81
CA LEU A 139 21.12 7.01 1.93
C LEU A 139 20.88 7.96 3.11
N GLY A 140 21.86 8.81 3.43
CA GLY A 140 21.79 9.75 4.55
C GLY A 140 21.93 9.14 5.95
N ALA A 141 22.21 7.83 6.04
CA ALA A 141 22.47 7.16 7.30
C ALA A 141 23.86 7.53 7.88
N PRO A 142 24.04 7.45 9.22
CA PRO A 142 25.36 7.59 9.84
C PRO A 142 26.28 6.42 9.43
N ALA A 143 27.60 6.68 9.37
CA ALA A 143 28.59 5.65 9.00
C ALA A 143 28.63 4.47 10.00
N SER A 144 28.24 4.69 11.25
CA SER A 144 27.99 3.62 12.23
C SER A 144 27.05 4.06 13.34
N PHE A 145 26.43 3.10 14.01
CA PHE A 145 25.62 3.32 15.22
C PHE A 145 25.60 2.06 16.10
N ASN A 146 25.36 2.22 17.39
CA ASN A 146 25.39 1.11 18.34
C ASN A 146 24.14 0.24 18.26
N LEU A 147 24.26 -1.04 18.67
CA LEU A 147 23.10 -1.89 18.89
C LEU A 147 22.20 -1.33 20.00
N PRO A 148 20.86 -1.44 19.86
CA PRO A 148 19.91 -0.87 20.80
C PRO A 148 19.84 -1.64 22.13
N THR A 149 20.22 -2.91 22.13
CA THR A 149 20.15 -3.81 23.29
C THR A 149 21.23 -4.89 23.21
N ASN A 150 21.46 -5.59 24.32
CA ASN A 150 22.26 -6.79 24.34
C ASN A 150 21.49 -7.95 23.69
N VAL A 151 22.17 -8.75 22.86
CA VAL A 151 21.62 -9.86 22.10
C VAL A 151 22.40 -11.12 22.45
N PRO A 152 21.93 -11.93 23.42
CA PRO A 152 22.55 -13.20 23.77
C PRO A 152 22.59 -14.17 22.58
N PRO A 153 23.42 -15.24 22.64
CA PRO A 153 23.35 -16.33 21.69
C PRO A 153 21.92 -16.82 21.47
N ASP A 154 21.59 -17.05 20.20
CA ASP A 154 20.31 -17.52 19.67
C ASP A 154 19.12 -16.56 19.84
N ALA A 155 19.33 -15.37 20.41
CA ALA A 155 18.35 -14.30 20.49
C ALA A 155 18.26 -13.48 19.18
N ILE A 156 17.16 -12.73 19.04
CA ILE A 156 16.84 -11.89 17.87
C ILE A 156 16.84 -10.41 18.28
N VAL A 157 17.22 -9.53 17.35
CA VAL A 157 17.17 -8.07 17.50
C VAL A 157 16.61 -7.40 16.25
N ASP A 158 15.80 -6.36 16.47
CA ASP A 158 15.38 -5.43 15.42
C ASP A 158 16.28 -4.19 15.44
N ILE A 159 16.98 -3.94 14.34
CA ILE A 159 17.94 -2.86 14.19
C ILE A 159 17.35 -1.84 13.22
N SER A 160 17.16 -0.61 13.68
CA SER A 160 16.53 0.45 12.89
C SER A 160 17.47 1.61 12.59
N VAL A 161 17.37 2.16 11.38
CA VAL A 161 18.12 3.34 10.93
C VAL A 161 17.24 4.26 10.09
N GLN A 162 17.32 5.57 10.37
CA GLN A 162 16.67 6.59 9.54
C GLN A 162 17.51 6.89 8.31
N MET A 163 16.84 6.95 7.16
CA MET A 163 17.43 7.13 5.84
C MET A 163 16.59 8.09 4.99
N LYS A 164 17.17 8.54 3.88
CA LYS A 164 16.54 9.43 2.91
C LYS A 164 16.80 8.93 1.50
N ALA A 165 15.73 8.80 0.72
CA ALA A 165 15.78 8.52 -0.70
C ALA A 165 16.54 9.67 -1.43
N PRO A 166 17.57 9.36 -2.23
CA PRO A 166 18.26 10.38 -3.02
C PRO A 166 17.34 11.04 -4.07
N ASP A 167 17.78 12.16 -4.64
CA ASP A 167 16.94 12.93 -5.57
C ASP A 167 16.86 12.31 -6.97
N ALA A 168 17.91 11.58 -7.39
CA ALA A 168 17.96 11.00 -8.73
C ALA A 168 17.16 9.68 -8.80
N VAL A 169 16.31 9.57 -9.81
CA VAL A 169 15.47 8.39 -10.09
C VAL A 169 16.33 7.22 -10.58
N LYS A 170 16.41 6.15 -9.79
CA LYS A 170 17.05 4.85 -10.08
C LYS A 170 16.94 3.90 -8.88
N GLU A 171 17.51 2.70 -8.99
CA GLU A 171 17.72 1.82 -7.84
C GLU A 171 18.92 2.24 -7.00
N TYR A 172 18.82 2.06 -5.69
CA TYR A 172 19.90 2.26 -4.74
C TYR A 172 20.02 1.07 -3.79
N GLN A 173 21.26 0.78 -3.39
CA GLN A 173 21.57 -0.22 -2.38
C GLN A 173 22.56 0.36 -1.36
N SER A 174 22.34 0.04 -0.08
CA SER A 174 23.25 0.33 1.03
C SER A 174 23.56 -0.97 1.76
N ASP A 175 24.83 -1.31 1.87
CA ASP A 175 25.30 -2.55 2.48
C ASP A 175 25.92 -2.28 3.85
N TRP A 176 25.67 -3.18 4.80
CA TRP A 176 25.99 -3.02 6.22
C TRP A 176 26.58 -4.30 6.81
N LYS A 177 27.44 -4.12 7.80
CA LYS A 177 28.05 -5.19 8.62
C LYS A 177 27.97 -4.84 10.11
N LEU A 178 28.28 -5.81 10.96
CA LEU A 178 28.42 -5.61 12.40
C LEU A 178 29.91 -5.45 12.75
N GLN A 179 30.18 -4.74 13.85
CA GLN A 179 31.51 -4.58 14.41
C GLN A 179 31.45 -4.79 15.91
N ASN A 180 32.32 -5.66 16.45
CA ASN A 180 32.36 -5.95 17.87
C ASN A 180 33.09 -4.85 18.68
N ALA A 181 33.10 -5.00 20.01
CA ALA A 181 33.70 -4.02 20.92
C ALA A 181 35.21 -3.79 20.69
N SER A 182 35.90 -4.76 20.10
CA SER A 182 37.33 -4.69 19.77
C SER A 182 37.61 -4.10 18.38
N GLY A 183 36.57 -3.68 17.66
CA GLY A 183 36.69 -3.12 16.30
C GLY A 183 36.75 -4.18 15.19
N VAL A 184 36.58 -5.47 15.50
CA VAL A 184 36.57 -6.52 14.48
C VAL A 184 35.22 -6.51 13.77
N THR A 185 35.26 -6.43 12.45
CA THR A 185 34.07 -6.41 11.59
C THR A 185 33.69 -7.83 11.18
N PHE A 186 32.40 -8.13 11.22
CA PHE A 186 31.82 -9.39 10.76
C PHE A 186 30.46 -9.14 10.09
N GLY A 187 30.16 -9.95 9.08
CA GLY A 187 28.87 -10.01 8.41
C GLY A 187 28.02 -11.18 8.92
N LEU A 188 27.08 -11.60 8.08
CA LEU A 188 26.16 -12.69 8.32
C LEU A 188 26.55 -13.95 7.54
N GLY A 189 25.90 -15.06 7.85
CA GLY A 189 26.12 -16.35 7.19
C GLY A 189 27.26 -17.17 7.80
N GLU A 190 27.49 -18.37 7.27
CA GLU A 190 28.43 -19.36 7.82
C GLU A 190 29.89 -18.86 7.88
N ASP A 191 30.31 -18.05 6.91
CA ASP A 191 31.64 -17.45 6.85
C ASP A 191 31.74 -16.09 7.56
N GLY A 192 30.60 -15.57 8.04
CA GLY A 192 30.50 -14.26 8.66
C GLY A 192 30.97 -13.12 7.75
N GLN A 193 30.84 -13.24 6.41
CA GLN A 193 31.29 -12.21 5.48
C GLN A 193 30.17 -11.46 4.76
N LYS A 194 28.94 -11.99 4.75
CA LYS A 194 27.84 -11.42 3.97
C LYS A 194 27.33 -10.13 4.59
N SER A 195 27.26 -9.06 3.80
CA SER A 195 26.57 -7.84 4.23
C SER A 195 25.06 -8.08 4.25
N PHE A 196 24.36 -7.36 5.13
CA PHE A 196 22.91 -7.16 5.03
C PHE A 196 22.64 -5.79 4.45
N TRP A 197 21.53 -5.61 3.77
CA TRP A 197 21.34 -4.43 2.92
C TRP A 197 19.94 -3.85 2.98
N VAL A 198 19.82 -2.65 2.45
CA VAL A 198 18.55 -2.08 2.02
C VAL A 198 18.64 -1.75 0.55
N LYS A 199 17.66 -2.23 -0.23
CA LYS A 199 17.53 -1.94 -1.66
C LYS A 199 16.22 -1.21 -1.95
N ILE A 200 16.30 0.00 -2.47
CA ILE A 200 15.13 0.85 -2.78
C ILE A 200 15.11 1.26 -4.25
N LYS A 201 13.93 1.69 -4.71
CA LYS A 201 13.74 2.38 -5.98
C LYS A 201 13.34 3.82 -5.70
N VAL A 202 14.03 4.77 -6.31
CA VAL A 202 13.56 6.17 -6.33
C VAL A 202 12.84 6.38 -7.66
N GLU A 203 11.56 6.74 -7.58
CA GLU A 203 10.68 6.91 -8.74
C GLU A 203 9.90 8.22 -8.59
N THR A 204 9.64 8.90 -9.71
CA THR A 204 8.75 10.06 -9.69
C THR A 204 7.33 9.61 -9.39
N ALA A 205 6.65 10.28 -8.44
CA ALA A 205 5.24 10.04 -8.21
C ALA A 205 4.45 10.35 -9.48
N VAL A 206 3.90 9.30 -10.10
CA VAL A 206 2.95 9.46 -11.21
C VAL A 206 1.58 9.69 -10.57
N LEU A 207 1.18 10.95 -10.40
CA LEU A 207 -0.20 11.23 -10.01
C LEU A 207 -1.12 10.69 -11.13
N PRO A 208 -2.20 9.97 -10.80
CA PRO A 208 -3.14 9.55 -11.83
C PRO A 208 -3.67 10.80 -12.54
N PHE A 209 -3.57 10.81 -13.87
CA PHE A 209 -4.10 11.90 -14.68
C PHE A 209 -5.63 11.90 -14.55
N ALA A 210 -6.17 12.95 -13.94
CA ALA A 210 -7.59 13.13 -13.71
C ALA A 210 -7.98 14.59 -13.89
N VAL A 211 -9.20 14.85 -14.37
CA VAL A 211 -9.84 16.15 -14.24
C VAL A 211 -10.45 16.23 -12.84
N THR A 212 -10.12 17.26 -12.07
CA THR A 212 -10.60 17.44 -10.69
C THR A 212 -11.68 18.50 -10.58
N LYS A 213 -11.75 19.42 -11.55
CA LYS A 213 -12.70 20.53 -11.53
C LYS A 213 -13.02 20.99 -12.94
N VAL A 214 -14.30 21.29 -13.17
CA VAL A 214 -14.77 22.04 -14.33
C VAL A 214 -15.64 23.18 -13.82
N VAL A 215 -15.37 24.40 -14.28
CA VAL A 215 -16.20 25.59 -14.01
C VAL A 215 -16.69 26.14 -15.33
N ILE A 216 -18.00 26.10 -15.53
CA ILE A 216 -18.65 26.61 -16.73
C ILE A 216 -19.06 28.07 -16.49
N SER A 217 -18.95 28.89 -17.54
CA SER A 217 -19.36 30.29 -17.58
C SER A 217 -19.95 30.62 -18.95
N ALA A 218 -20.75 31.69 -19.01
CA ALA A 218 -21.36 32.20 -20.24
C ALA A 218 -21.18 33.73 -20.33
N ASP A 219 -21.18 34.28 -21.54
CA ASP A 219 -21.18 35.73 -21.76
C ASP A 219 -22.45 36.39 -21.19
N ASN A 220 -23.60 35.73 -21.30
CA ASN A 220 -24.83 36.09 -20.60
C ASN A 220 -25.61 34.86 -20.16
N ALA A 221 -25.65 34.60 -18.85
CA ALA A 221 -26.39 33.49 -18.26
C ALA A 221 -27.92 33.69 -18.25
N ASN A 222 -28.40 34.93 -18.36
CA ASN A 222 -29.81 35.30 -18.27
C ASN A 222 -30.15 36.36 -19.34
N TYR A 223 -30.40 35.91 -20.56
CA TYR A 223 -30.73 36.78 -21.69
C TYR A 223 -32.25 36.97 -21.83
N THR A 224 -32.67 38.20 -22.14
CA THR A 224 -34.04 38.53 -22.58
C THR A 224 -33.95 39.47 -23.78
N GLY A 225 -34.57 39.12 -24.90
CA GLY A 225 -34.56 39.95 -26.11
C GLY A 225 -34.97 39.20 -27.37
N ALA A 226 -34.63 39.76 -28.54
CA ALA A 226 -34.92 39.12 -29.81
C ALA A 226 -34.08 37.85 -30.03
N CYS A 227 -34.64 36.89 -30.76
CA CYS A 227 -33.96 35.69 -31.21
C CYS A 227 -33.93 35.64 -32.76
N PRO A 228 -32.92 35.01 -33.38
CA PRO A 228 -31.92 34.11 -32.78
C PRO A 228 -30.81 34.82 -31.99
N ARG A 229 -30.36 34.20 -30.89
CA ARG A 229 -29.25 34.70 -30.06
C ARG A 229 -28.18 33.61 -29.86
N THR A 230 -26.92 33.97 -30.09
CA THR A 230 -25.77 33.09 -29.83
C THR A 230 -25.16 33.37 -28.45
N VAL A 231 -25.18 32.40 -27.55
CA VAL A 231 -24.51 32.49 -26.24
C VAL A 231 -23.10 31.92 -26.37
N ALA A 232 -22.10 32.69 -25.93
CA ALA A 232 -20.72 32.21 -25.83
C ALA A 232 -20.52 31.53 -24.47
N LEU A 233 -19.92 30.34 -24.49
CA LEU A 233 -19.69 29.49 -23.33
C LEU A 233 -18.19 29.25 -23.17
N ALA A 234 -17.75 29.17 -21.93
CA ALA A 234 -16.38 28.80 -21.58
C ALA A 234 -16.37 27.82 -20.40
N ALA A 235 -15.50 26.82 -20.44
CA ALA A 235 -15.28 25.88 -19.35
C ALA A 235 -13.81 25.88 -18.94
N ALA A 236 -13.53 26.21 -17.67
CA ALA A 236 -12.22 26.08 -17.07
C ALA A 236 -12.06 24.65 -16.52
N ILE A 237 -11.29 23.81 -17.21
CA ILE A 237 -11.02 22.41 -16.88
C ILE A 237 -9.69 22.33 -16.14
N THR A 238 -9.64 21.70 -14.96
CA THR A 238 -8.44 21.55 -14.13
C THR A 238 -7.98 20.10 -14.08
N SER A 239 -6.74 19.82 -14.47
CA SER A 239 -6.12 18.49 -14.43
C SER A 239 -5.06 18.37 -13.31
N THR A 240 -4.84 17.15 -12.84
CA THR A 240 -3.78 16.82 -11.86
C THR A 240 -2.37 16.83 -12.44
N ALA A 241 -2.23 16.52 -13.73
CA ALA A 241 -0.94 16.34 -14.41
C ALA A 241 -1.07 16.60 -15.92
N ALA A 242 0.03 16.40 -16.64
CA ALA A 242 0.04 16.35 -18.10
C ALA A 242 -0.83 15.19 -18.60
N GLY A 243 -1.56 15.40 -19.69
CA GLY A 243 -2.40 14.36 -20.29
C GLY A 243 -3.44 14.93 -21.24
N ARG A 244 -4.22 14.04 -21.84
CA ARG A 244 -5.22 14.36 -22.87
C ARG A 244 -6.62 14.20 -22.31
N VAL A 245 -7.38 15.29 -22.31
CA VAL A 245 -8.79 15.30 -21.91
C VAL A 245 -9.66 15.27 -23.17
N THR A 246 -10.57 14.31 -23.26
CA THR A 246 -11.66 14.34 -24.23
C THR A 246 -12.95 14.72 -23.51
N TYR A 247 -13.75 15.60 -24.10
CA TYR A 247 -14.95 16.13 -23.46
C TYR A 247 -16.00 16.51 -24.50
N PHE A 248 -17.26 16.63 -24.08
CA PHE A 248 -18.30 17.26 -24.88
C PHE A 248 -19.23 18.10 -24.02
N TRP A 249 -19.89 19.04 -24.67
CA TRP A 249 -20.91 19.90 -24.06
C TRP A 249 -22.28 19.27 -24.23
N GLU A 250 -23.13 19.34 -23.20
CA GLU A 250 -24.51 18.87 -23.25
C GLU A 250 -25.45 19.87 -22.60
N ARG A 251 -26.62 20.08 -23.19
CA ARG A 251 -27.72 20.84 -22.59
C ARG A 251 -28.67 19.91 -21.86
N SER A 252 -29.40 20.46 -20.89
CA SER A 252 -30.46 19.73 -20.17
C SER A 252 -31.61 19.27 -21.06
N ASP A 253 -31.71 19.75 -22.30
CA ASP A 253 -32.65 19.26 -23.32
C ASP A 253 -32.15 18.03 -24.09
N GLY A 254 -30.97 17.50 -23.74
CA GLY A 254 -30.34 16.34 -24.38
C GLY A 254 -29.53 16.67 -25.63
N THR A 255 -29.46 17.93 -26.05
CA THR A 255 -28.61 18.34 -27.18
C THR A 255 -27.14 18.20 -26.79
N LYS A 256 -26.38 17.41 -27.56
CA LYS A 256 -24.95 17.18 -27.35
C LYS A 256 -24.12 17.83 -28.44
N GLY A 257 -23.00 18.42 -28.05
CA GLY A 257 -21.94 18.85 -28.96
C GLY A 257 -21.08 17.67 -29.42
N ALA A 258 -20.21 17.92 -30.40
CA ALA A 258 -19.18 16.96 -30.78
C ALA A 258 -18.16 16.77 -29.65
N VAL A 259 -17.56 15.57 -29.61
CA VAL A 259 -16.39 15.31 -28.76
C VAL A 259 -15.25 16.22 -29.19
N GLN A 260 -14.65 16.86 -28.21
CA GLN A 260 -13.52 17.78 -28.34
C GLN A 260 -12.37 17.30 -27.48
N GLU A 261 -11.20 17.89 -27.70
CA GLU A 261 -9.98 17.51 -27.05
C GLU A 261 -9.20 18.74 -26.56
N VAL A 262 -8.62 18.62 -25.36
CA VAL A 262 -7.61 19.54 -24.86
C VAL A 262 -6.45 18.77 -24.23
N VAL A 263 -5.23 19.12 -24.62
CA VAL A 263 -4.00 18.53 -24.08
C VAL A 263 -3.44 19.42 -22.99
N PHE A 264 -3.03 18.84 -21.86
CA PHE A 264 -2.31 19.48 -20.77
C PHE A 264 -0.85 19.04 -20.79
N ASP A 265 0.09 19.98 -20.81
CA ASP A 265 1.53 19.73 -20.79
C ASP A 265 2.07 19.53 -19.35
N THR A 266 1.30 19.99 -18.37
CA THR A 266 1.50 19.83 -16.93
C THR A 266 0.14 19.95 -16.23
N GLY A 267 0.08 19.63 -14.93
CA GLY A 267 -1.12 19.86 -14.12
C GLY A 267 -1.48 21.34 -14.06
N GLY A 268 -2.77 21.66 -14.11
CA GLY A 268 -3.23 23.05 -14.11
C GLY A 268 -4.62 23.22 -14.71
N THR A 269 -4.99 24.45 -15.02
CA THR A 269 -6.30 24.80 -15.59
C THR A 269 -6.15 25.30 -17.03
N LYS A 270 -6.96 24.77 -17.96
CA LYS A 270 -7.11 25.29 -19.32
C LYS A 270 -8.58 25.65 -19.56
N THR A 271 -8.81 26.76 -20.26
CA THR A 271 -10.14 27.21 -20.66
C THR A 271 -10.44 26.75 -22.07
N VAL A 272 -11.58 26.11 -22.25
CA VAL A 272 -12.12 25.72 -23.57
C VAL A 272 -13.40 26.49 -23.84
N ASN A 273 -13.65 26.83 -25.10
CA ASN A 273 -14.77 27.69 -25.50
C ASN A 273 -15.75 26.93 -26.39
N SER A 274 -17.03 27.33 -26.34
CA SER A 274 -18.09 26.87 -27.22
C SER A 274 -19.09 28.00 -27.47
N SER A 275 -19.99 27.84 -28.43
CA SER A 275 -21.06 28.80 -28.68
C SER A 275 -22.31 28.10 -29.17
N TRP A 276 -23.47 28.48 -28.64
CA TRP A 276 -24.76 27.91 -29.05
C TRP A 276 -25.76 28.99 -29.42
N GLN A 277 -26.45 28.76 -30.54
CA GLN A 277 -27.51 29.62 -31.02
C GLN A 277 -28.88 29.12 -30.55
N PHE A 278 -29.66 30.03 -29.98
CA PHE A 278 -31.01 29.80 -29.52
C PHE A 278 -31.98 30.54 -30.43
N GLY A 279 -32.83 29.80 -31.14
CA GLY A 279 -33.91 30.36 -31.98
C GLY A 279 -35.21 30.60 -31.21
N SER A 280 -35.35 30.02 -30.02
CA SER A 280 -36.51 30.11 -29.13
C SER A 280 -36.05 30.15 -27.67
N SER A 281 -36.98 30.45 -26.76
CA SER A 281 -36.68 30.51 -25.33
C SER A 281 -36.16 29.17 -24.81
N PHE A 282 -35.23 29.23 -23.85
CA PHE A 282 -34.62 28.08 -23.18
C PHE A 282 -34.45 28.41 -21.68
N ASP A 283 -34.86 27.50 -20.80
CA ASP A 283 -34.64 27.61 -19.36
C ASP A 283 -34.14 26.24 -18.90
N GLY A 284 -32.85 26.15 -18.57
CA GLY A 284 -32.22 24.86 -18.32
C GLY A 284 -30.77 24.99 -17.89
N ALA A 285 -29.99 23.93 -18.12
CA ALA A 285 -28.60 23.87 -17.72
C ALA A 285 -27.68 23.44 -18.87
N VAL A 286 -26.43 23.85 -18.75
CA VAL A 286 -25.30 23.43 -19.58
C VAL A 286 -24.37 22.58 -18.71
N MET A 287 -23.89 21.48 -19.29
CA MET A 287 -23.02 20.51 -18.65
C MET A 287 -21.81 20.25 -19.55
N VAL A 288 -20.70 19.88 -18.91
CA VAL A 288 -19.53 19.33 -19.60
C VAL A 288 -19.35 17.91 -19.07
N TYR A 289 -19.35 16.95 -19.99
CA TYR A 289 -18.95 15.57 -19.71
C TYR A 289 -17.48 15.42 -20.06
N ILE A 290 -16.69 14.93 -19.11
CA ILE A 290 -15.32 14.50 -19.38
C ILE A 290 -15.38 13.01 -19.70
N ASP A 291 -15.07 12.68 -20.95
CA ASP A 291 -15.03 11.30 -21.44
C ASP A 291 -13.75 10.63 -20.96
N ASN A 292 -12.59 11.02 -21.49
CA ASN A 292 -11.31 10.62 -20.92
C ASN A 292 -10.70 11.77 -20.10
N PRO A 293 -10.18 11.54 -18.88
CA PRO A 293 -10.02 10.24 -18.22
C PRO A 293 -11.19 9.86 -17.28
N ASN A 294 -12.10 10.78 -16.97
CA ASN A 294 -13.02 10.61 -15.84
C ASN A 294 -14.28 9.80 -16.13
N HIS A 295 -14.80 9.81 -17.35
CA HIS A 295 -16.12 9.29 -17.70
C HIS A 295 -17.24 9.82 -16.78
N GLN A 296 -17.26 11.13 -16.54
CA GLN A 296 -18.22 11.75 -15.61
C GLN A 296 -18.63 13.17 -16.00
N TYR A 297 -19.80 13.58 -15.51
CA TYR A 297 -20.22 14.98 -15.49
C TYR A 297 -19.61 15.74 -14.31
N PHE A 298 -19.42 17.03 -14.52
CA PHE A 298 -19.07 17.99 -13.49
C PHE A 298 -20.28 18.91 -13.18
N PRO A 299 -20.22 19.73 -12.12
CA PRO A 299 -21.34 20.60 -11.77
C PRO A 299 -21.87 21.40 -12.96
N ASN A 300 -23.20 21.40 -13.10
CA ASN A 300 -23.87 22.06 -14.21
C ASN A 300 -23.91 23.59 -14.01
N PHE A 301 -24.27 24.30 -15.07
CA PHE A 301 -24.43 25.74 -15.10
C PHE A 301 -25.81 26.13 -15.62
N ALA A 302 -26.60 26.83 -14.81
CA ALA A 302 -27.92 27.30 -15.21
C ALA A 302 -27.81 28.38 -16.30
N LEU A 303 -28.60 28.25 -17.35
CA LEU A 303 -28.67 29.17 -18.48
C LEU A 303 -30.14 29.42 -18.85
N LYS A 304 -30.50 30.70 -18.92
CA LYS A 304 -31.84 31.17 -19.30
C LYS A 304 -31.77 32.14 -20.46
N VAL A 305 -32.57 31.87 -21.48
CA VAL A 305 -32.74 32.67 -22.69
C VAL A 305 -34.25 32.88 -22.89
N THR A 306 -34.69 34.13 -22.84
CA THR A 306 -36.09 34.52 -23.04
C THR A 306 -36.20 35.28 -24.36
N CYS A 307 -36.81 34.66 -25.36
CA CYS A 307 -37.08 35.29 -26.65
C CYS A 307 -38.42 36.04 -26.59
N ASN A 308 -38.42 37.30 -27.03
CA ASN A 308 -39.62 38.15 -27.17
C ASN A 308 -39.97 38.38 -28.64
#